data_AF-A0A846TPM0-F1
#
_entry.id   AF-A0A846TPM0-F1
#
_cell.length_a   1.000
_cell.length_b   1.000
_cell.length_c   1.000
_cell.angle_alpha   90.00
_cell.angle_beta   90.00
_cell.angle_gamma   90.00
#
_symmetry.space_group_name_H-M   'P 1'
#
loop_
_entity.id
_entity.type
_entity.pdbx_description
1 polymer ?
#
loop_
_entity_poly.entity_id
_entity_poly.type
_entity_poly.pdbx_seq_one_letter_code
_entity_poly.pdbx_strand_id
1 'polypeptide(L)' 'MVAVEEHLLFIKELGRLFDEYAQCEDKELKNEIYKDIQLLGEAINISN' A
#
# COMPACT_ATOMS: atom_id res chain seq x y z
N MET A 1 -0.02 -18.13 -2.34
CA MET A 1 -1.10 -17.65 -3.22
C MET A 1 -2.09 -16.93 -2.34
N VAL A 2 -2.14 -15.61 -2.47
CA VAL A 2 -3.17 -14.77 -1.85
C VAL A 2 -4.50 -15.06 -2.56
N ALA A 3 -5.59 -15.22 -1.82
CA ALA A 3 -6.90 -15.45 -2.43
C ALA A 3 -7.35 -14.19 -3.21
N VAL A 4 -8.19 -14.34 -4.24
CA VAL A 4 -8.66 -13.21 -5.08
C VAL A 4 -9.28 -12.08 -4.24
N GLU A 5 -9.97 -12.46 -3.16
CA GLU A 5 -10.59 -11.53 -2.20
C GLU A 5 -9.55 -10.73 -1.40
N GLU A 6 -8.47 -11.39 -0.97
CA GLU A 6 -7.35 -10.74 -0.28
C GLU A 6 -6.56 -9.82 -1.22
N HIS A 7 -6.45 -10.19 -2.50
CA HIS A 7 -5.81 -9.36 -3.52
C HIS A 7 -6.58 -8.05 -3.76
N LEU A 8 -7.92 -8.13 -3.81
CA LEU A 8 -8.77 -6.95 -3.89
C LEU A 8 -8.68 -6.07 -2.63
N LEU A 9 -8.56 -6.69 -1.45
CA LEU A 9 -8.33 -5.97 -0.21
C LEU A 9 -7.01 -5.19 -0.25
N PHE A 10 -5.92 -5.82 -0.70
CA PHE A 10 -4.62 -5.15 -0.81
C PHE A 10 -4.62 -4.01 -1.84
N ILE A 11 -5.31 -4.16 -2.98
CA ILE A 11 -5.48 -3.06 -3.96
C ILE A 11 -6.21 -1.87 -3.32
N LYS A 12 -7.28 -2.13 -2.56
CA LYS A 12 -8.04 -1.09 -1.88
C LYS A 12 -7.20 -0.34 -0.85
N GLU A 13 -6.43 -1.08 -0.06
CA GLU A 13 -5.54 -0.49 0.96
C GLU A 13 -4.40 0.33 0.34
N LEU A 14 -3.83 -0.12 -0.78
CA LEU A 14 -2.87 0.69 -1.56
C LEU A 14 -3.48 2.02 -2.02
N GLY A 15 -4.72 2.00 -2.50
CA GLY A 15 -5.44 3.23 -2.86
C GLY A 15 -5.52 4.20 -1.69
N ARG A 16 -5.89 3.72 -0.50
CA ARG A 16 -5.95 4.56 0.72
C ARG A 16 -4.58 5.14 1.07
N LEU A 17 -3.53 4.34 1.03
CA LEU A 17 -2.17 4.80 1.38
C LEU A 17 -1.64 5.85 0.39
N PHE A 18 -1.96 5.72 -0.91
CA PHE A 18 -1.61 6.77 -1.88
C PHE A 18 -2.28 8.10 -1.55
N ASP A 19 -3.56 8.08 -1.17
CA ASP A 19 -4.29 9.28 -0.76
C ASP A 19 -3.70 9.89 0.52
N GLU A 20 -3.42 9.06 1.53
CA GLU A 20 -2.77 9.48 2.78
C GLU A 20 -1.38 10.08 2.52
N TYR A 21 -0.56 9.44 1.67
CA TYR A 21 0.76 9.93 1.28
C TYR A 21 0.67 11.30 0.58
N ALA A 22 -0.29 11.46 -0.34
CA ALA A 22 -0.50 12.71 -1.07
C ALA A 22 -0.88 13.86 -0.14
N GLN A 23 -1.68 13.60 0.90
CA GLN A 23 -2.16 14.58 1.86
C GLN A 23 -1.23 14.81 3.05
N CYS A 24 -0.24 13.93 3.28
CA CYS A 24 0.67 14.05 4.42
C CYS A 24 1.74 15.14 4.20
N GLU A 25 1.79 16.10 5.13
CA GLU A 25 2.82 17.15 5.18
C GLU A 25 3.99 16.79 6.10
N ASP A 26 3.75 15.94 7.11
CA ASP A 26 4.79 15.43 8.01
C ASP A 26 5.73 14.50 7.23
N LYS A 27 7.02 14.84 7.21
CA LYS A 27 8.02 14.12 6.41
C LYS A 27 8.34 12.73 6.95
N GLU A 28 8.35 12.55 8.27
CA GLU A 28 8.68 11.27 8.88
C GLU A 28 7.53 10.29 8.65
N LEU A 29 6.30 10.74 8.92
CA LEU A 29 5.10 9.95 8.66
C LEU A 29 4.94 9.64 7.16
N LYS A 30 5.18 10.61 6.29
CA LYS A 30 5.12 10.41 4.83
C LYS A 30 6.11 9.34 4.34
N ASN A 31 7.29 9.26 4.95
CA ASN A 31 8.26 8.21 4.65
C ASN A 31 7.77 6.83 5.12
N GLU A 32 7.14 6.73 6.28
CA GLU A 32 6.57 5.46 6.75
C GLU A 32 5.42 5.00 5.84
N ILE A 33 4.51 5.90 5.45
CA ILE A 33 3.43 5.59 4.48
C ILE A 33 4.01 5.08 3.16
N TYR A 34 5.09 5.70 2.66
CA TYR A 34 5.75 5.26 1.44
C TYR A 34 6.33 3.85 1.55
N LYS A 35 6.95 3.50 2.68
CA LYS A 35 7.45 2.14 2.93
C LYS A 35 6.32 1.13 2.92
N ASP A 36 5.19 1.46 3.55
CA ASP A 36 4.01 0.57 3.56
C ASP A 36 3.46 0.34 2.14
N ILE A 37 3.41 1.39 1.31
CA ILE A 37 3.05 1.27 -0.11
C ILE A 37 3.99 0.30 -0.84
N GLN A 38 5.30 0.40 -0.62
CA GLN A 38 6.27 -0.49 -1.26
C GLN A 38 6.07 -1.95 -0.82
N LEU A 39 5.92 -2.19 0.48
CA LEU A 39 5.71 -3.53 1.04
C LEU A 39 4.42 -4.17 0.52
N LEU A 40 3.33 -3.42 0.47
CA LEU A 40 2.05 -3.89 -0.08
C LEU A 40 2.14 -4.16 -1.59
N GLY A 41 2.83 -3.28 -2.33
CA GLY A 41 3.07 -3.47 -3.76
C GLY A 41 3.87 -4.75 -4.04
N GLU A 42 4.91 -5.03 -3.25
CA GLU A 42 5.69 -6.26 -3.34
C GLU A 42 4.84 -7.50 -3.01
N ALA A 43 4.04 -7.46 -1.94
CA ALA A 43 3.17 -8.57 -1.56
C ALA A 43 2.15 -8.93 -2.65
N ILE A 44 1.61 -7.91 -3.33
CA ILE A 44 0.73 -8.07 -4.49
C ILE A 44 1.51 -8.68 -5.67
N ASN A 45 2.71 -8.19 -5.96
CA ASN A 45 3.48 -8.65 -7.12
C ASN A 45 4.05 -10.07 -6.97
N ILE A 46 4.35 -10.50 -5.73
CA ILE A 46 4.75 -11.89 -5.40
C ILE A 46 3.57 -12.87 -5.58
N SER A 47 2.34 -12.37 -5.72
CA SER A 47 1.14 -13.18 -5.90
C SER A 47 0.80 -13.52 -7.36
N ASN A 48 1.66 -13.13 -8.32
CA ASN A 48 1.58 -13.52 -9.74
C ASN A 48 2.39 -14.78 -10.06
#